data_AF-A0A7K6D754-F1
#
_entry.id   AF-A0A7K6D754-F1
#
_cell.length_a   1.000
_cell.length_b   1.000
_cell.length_c   1.000
_cell.angle_alpha   90.00
_cell.angle_beta   90.00
_cell.angle_gamma   90.00
#
_symmetry.space_group_name_H-M   'P 1'
#
loop_
_entity.id
_entity.type
_entity.pdbx_description
1 polymer ?
#
loop_
_entity_poly.entity_id
_entity_poly.type
_entity_poly.pdbx_seq_one_letter_code
_entity_poly.pdbx_strand_id
1 'polypeptide(L)' 'YQYLSRYKRKENLDQFTFHPKTIEGTDRECLECLMEFCGRGDPSWTELSNFTHFLNFQLRNCEESVFCSSVVGCEFRGF' A
#
# COMPACT_ATOMS: atom_id res chain seq x y z
N TYR A 1 -3.38 -0.89 3.54
CA TYR A 1 -3.08 0.04 4.63
C TYR A 1 -1.57 0.19 4.89
N GLN A 2 -0.86 -0.88 5.27
CA GLN A 2 0.57 -0.79 5.66
C GLN A 2 1.49 -0.08 4.66
N TYR A 3 1.29 -0.30 3.35
CA TYR A 3 1.99 0.43 2.29
C TYR A 3 1.70 1.93 2.32
N LEU A 4 0.42 2.31 2.37
CA LEU A 4 0.00 3.73 2.39
C LEU A 4 0.46 4.44 3.66
N SER A 5 0.40 3.78 4.82
CA SER A 5 0.83 4.39 6.09
C SER A 5 2.34 4.68 6.09
N ARG A 6 3.15 3.78 5.54
CA ARG A 6 4.60 4.00 5.34
C ARG A 6 4.90 5.05 4.30
N TYR A 7 4.20 5.03 3.17
CA TYR A 7 4.31 6.03 2.13
C TYR A 7 4.03 7.44 2.69
N LYS A 8 2.95 7.58 3.48
CA LYS A 8 2.60 8.83 4.18
C LYS A 8 3.72 9.30 5.13
N ARG A 9 4.38 8.36 5.82
CA ARG A 9 5.52 8.64 6.71
C ARG A 9 6.84 8.82 5.96
N LYS A 10 6.84 8.76 4.62
CA LYS A 10 8.03 8.84 3.76
C LYS A 10 9.09 7.80 4.11
N GLU A 11 8.65 6.62 4.56
CA GLU A 11 9.54 5.49 4.80
C GLU A 11 9.99 4.88 3.47
N ASN A 12 11.19 4.27 3.48
CA ASN A 12 11.67 3.52 2.33
C ASN A 12 10.86 2.20 2.21
N LEU A 13 10.27 1.98 1.04
CA LEU A 13 9.48 0.80 0.71
C LEU A 13 10.26 -0.28 -0.07
N ASP A 14 11.50 -0.01 -0.51
CA ASP A 14 12.34 -0.87 -1.35
C ASP A 14 12.51 -2.29 -0.80
N GLN A 15 12.40 -2.46 0.53
CA GLN A 15 12.61 -3.74 1.23
C GLN A 15 11.37 -4.17 2.01
N PHE A 16 10.24 -3.49 1.82
CA PHE A 16 9.01 -3.81 2.50
C PHE A 16 8.18 -4.77 1.66
N THR A 17 7.68 -5.83 2.30
CA THR A 17 6.71 -6.77 1.72
C THR A 17 5.59 -7.02 2.72
N PHE A 18 4.37 -7.14 2.20
CA PHE A 18 3.21 -7.35 3.04
C PHE A 18 3.17 -8.78 3.59
N HIS A 19 2.92 -8.89 4.89
CA HIS A 19 2.78 -10.17 5.57
C HIS A 19 1.34 -10.32 6.09
N PRO A 20 0.53 -11.28 5.59
CA PRO A 20 -0.90 -11.37 5.91
C PRO A 20 -1.27 -11.48 7.40
N LYS A 21 -0.31 -11.84 8.27
CA LYS A 21 -0.52 -12.01 9.71
C LYS A 21 -0.08 -10.81 10.55
N THR A 22 0.51 -9.78 9.94
CA THR A 22 0.89 -8.57 10.67
C THR A 22 -0.29 -7.61 10.71
N ILE A 23 -0.71 -7.25 11.92
CA ILE A 23 -1.67 -6.17 12.13
C ILE A 23 -0.87 -4.95 12.56
N GLU A 24 -1.13 -3.81 11.92
CA GLU A 24 -0.50 -2.55 12.26
C GLU A 24 -1.54 -1.44 12.30
N GLY A 25 -1.39 -0.53 13.26
CA GLY A 25 -2.31 0.57 13.50
C GLY A 25 -3.68 0.11 14.00
N THR A 26 -4.60 1.06 14.05
CA THR A 26 -6.00 0.89 14.46
C THR A 26 -6.95 1.01 13.26
N ASP A 27 -8.18 0.53 13.40
CA ASP A 27 -9.22 0.65 12.37
C ASP A 27 -9.47 2.11 11.99
N ARG A 28 -9.39 3.02 12.98
CA ARG A 28 -9.53 4.46 12.77
C ARG A 28 -8.40 5.02 11.89
N GLU A 29 -7.15 4.72 12.22
CA GLU A 29 -6.00 5.17 11.43
C GLU A 29 -6.03 4.59 10.02
N CYS A 30 -6.48 3.33 9.88
CA CYS A 30 -6.71 2.69 8.60
C CYS A 30 -7.72 3.46 7.76
N LEU A 31 -8.89 3.76 8.33
CA LEU A 31 -9.94 4.49 7.64
C LEU A 31 -9.50 5.91 7.24
N GLU A 32 -8.91 6.67 8.17
CA GLU A 32 -8.41 8.02 7.90
C GLU A 32 -7.37 8.01 6.77
N CYS A 33 -6.46 7.04 6.76
CA CYS A 33 -5.48 6.88 5.69
C CYS A 33 -6.13 6.53 4.34
N LEU A 34 -7.10 5.63 4.33
CA LEU A 34 -7.81 5.28 3.08
C LEU A 34 -8.60 6.46 2.51
N MET A 35 -9.25 7.25 3.36
CA MET A 35 -9.97 8.45 2.94
C MET A 35 -9.03 9.48 2.31
N GLU A 36 -7.84 9.68 2.89
CA GLU A 36 -6.83 10.62 2.38
C GLU A 36 -6.33 10.23 0.98
N PHE A 37 -6.06 8.95 0.73
CA PHE A 37 -5.50 8.47 -0.55
C PHE A 37 -6.55 8.09 -1.60
N CYS A 38 -7.82 7.95 -1.20
CA CYS A 38 -8.93 7.66 -2.11
C CYS A 38 -9.14 8.75 -3.19
N GLY A 39 -8.66 9.97 -2.95
CA GLY A 39 -8.74 11.08 -3.92
C GLY A 39 -10.15 11.67 -4.08
N ARG A 40 -11.12 11.26 -3.25
CA ARG A 40 -12.45 11.87 -3.14
C ARG A 40 -12.63 12.54 -1.78
N GLY A 41 -13.32 13.68 -1.77
CA GLY A 41 -13.54 14.45 -0.54
C GLY A 41 -14.49 13.78 0.46
N ASP A 42 -15.47 13.01 -0.01
CA ASP A 42 -16.43 12.29 0.83
C ASP A 42 -16.79 10.94 0.16
N PRO A 43 -15.91 9.93 0.26
CA PRO A 43 -16.13 8.66 -0.41
C PRO A 43 -17.15 7.80 0.32
N SER A 44 -18.02 7.15 -0.45
CA SER A 44 -18.88 6.08 0.06
C SER A 44 -18.08 4.81 0.39
N TRP A 45 -18.66 3.92 1.21
CA TRP A 45 -18.06 2.63 1.54
C TRP A 45 -17.73 1.77 0.31
N THR A 46 -18.58 1.81 -0.72
CA THR A 46 -18.34 1.11 -1.99
C THR A 46 -17.11 1.67 -2.71
N GLU A 47 -16.90 2.98 -2.69
CA GLU A 47 -15.75 3.62 -3.32
C GLU A 47 -14.45 3.28 -2.57
N LEU A 48 -14.48 3.29 -1.24
CA LEU A 48 -13.35 2.82 -0.41
C LEU A 48 -13.04 1.34 -0.65
N SER A 49 -14.07 0.50 -0.78
CA SER A 49 -13.90 -0.92 -1.10
C SER A 49 -13.29 -1.13 -2.48
N ASN A 50 -13.79 -0.43 -3.51
CA ASN A 50 -13.24 -0.50 -4.86
C ASN A 50 -11.78 -0.02 -4.90
N PHE A 51 -11.48 1.10 -4.23
CA PHE A 51 -10.13 1.64 -4.12
C PHE A 51 -9.18 0.64 -3.45
N THR A 52 -9.58 0.09 -2.29
CA THR A 52 -8.75 -0.88 -1.56
C THR A 52 -8.52 -2.17 -2.34
N HIS A 53 -9.53 -2.69 -3.03
CA HIS A 53 -9.38 -3.86 -3.90
C HIS A 53 -8.44 -3.58 -5.07
N PHE A 54 -8.61 -2.46 -5.76
CA PHE A 54 -7.72 -2.06 -6.86
C PHE A 54 -6.27 -1.92 -6.37
N LEU A 55 -6.05 -1.16 -5.29
CA LEU A 55 -4.73 -0.95 -4.74
C LEU A 55 -4.08 -2.26 -4.29
N ASN A 56 -4.82 -3.12 -3.60
CA ASN A 56 -4.32 -4.42 -3.16
C ASN A 56 -3.89 -5.30 -4.34
N PHE A 57 -4.66 -5.31 -5.42
CA PHE A 57 -4.32 -6.04 -6.64
C PHE A 57 -3.02 -5.50 -7.27
N GLN A 58 -2.87 -4.18 -7.37
CA GLN A 58 -1.65 -3.57 -7.92
C GLN A 58 -0.42 -3.84 -7.05
N LEU A 59 -0.53 -3.69 -5.73
CA LEU A 59 0.57 -3.95 -4.80
C LEU A 59 1.03 -5.41 -4.83
N ARG A 60 0.09 -6.35 -4.87
CA ARG A 60 0.42 -7.77 -4.98
C ARG A 60 1.16 -8.07 -6.29
N ASN A 61 0.70 -7.53 -7.41
CA ASN A 61 1.40 -7.69 -8.69
C ASN A 61 2.78 -7.01 -8.67
N CYS A 62 2.93 -5.92 -7.93
CA CYS A 62 4.22 -5.25 -7.75
C CYS A 62 5.20 -6.13 -6.97
N GLU A 63 4.77 -6.73 -5.85
CA GLU A 63 5.60 -7.66 -5.06
C GLU A 63 6.07 -8.87 -5.87
N GLU A 64 5.24 -9.37 -6.78
CA GLU A 64 5.56 -10.51 -7.67
C GLU A 64 6.37 -10.08 -8.91
N SER A 65 6.62 -8.78 -9.09
CA SER A 65 7.34 -8.23 -10.24
C SER A 65 8.84 -8.49 -10.17
N VAL A 66 9.47 -8.66 -11.33
CA VAL A 66 10.93 -8.81 -11.44
C VAL A 66 11.67 -7.61 -10.84
N PHE A 67 11.10 -6.41 -10.92
CA PHE A 67 11.69 -5.18 -10.40
C PHE A 67 11.81 -5.16 -8.88
N CYS A 68 11.00 -5.95 -8.15
CA CYS A 68 11.09 -6.09 -6.71
C CYS A 68 11.92 -7.31 -6.26
N SER A 69 12.51 -8.06 -7.21
CA SER A 69 13.35 -9.22 -6.89
C SER A 69 14.70 -8.82 -6.28
N SER A 70 15.32 -9.71 -5.51
CA SER A 70 16.64 -9.47 -4.92
C SER A 70 17.78 -9.37 -5.95
N VAL A 71 17.56 -9.83 -7.18
CA VAL A 71 18.57 -9.87 -8.24
C VAL A 71 18.71 -8.52 -8.93
N VAL A 72 17.59 -7.89 -9.29
CA VAL A 72 17.59 -6.60 -10.00
C VAL A 72 17.07 -5.43 -9.15
N GLY A 73 16.34 -5.69 -8.06
CA GLY A 73 15.69 -4.64 -7.26
C GLY A 73 16.67 -3.65 -6.62
N CYS A 74 17.91 -4.05 -6.36
CA CYS A 74 18.95 -3.15 -5.89
C CYS A 74 19.27 -2.01 -6.89
N GLU A 75 19.03 -2.22 -8.19
CA GLU A 75 19.25 -1.24 -9.25
C GLU A 75 18.02 -0.32 -9.46
N PHE A 76 16.84 -0.75 -8.99
CA PHE A 76 15.56 -0.04 -9.15
C PHE A 76 15.01 0.49 -7.82
N ARG A 77 15.88 1.06 -6.97
CA ARG A 77 15.44 1.71 -5.73
C ARG A 77 14.50 2.89 -6.02
N GLY A 78 13.41 2.96 -5.27
CA GLY A 78 12.34 3.95 -5.46
C GLY A 78 11.28 3.58 -6.49
N PHE A 79 11.32 2.36 -7.04
CA PHE A 79 10.24 1.76 -7.84
C PHE A 79 9.08 1.32 -6.94
#